data_AF-A0A0C3BZ70-F1
#
_entry.id   AF-A0A0C3BZ70-F1
#
_cell.length_a   1.000
_cell.length_b   1.000
_cell.length_c   1.000
_cell.angle_alpha   90.00
_cell.angle_beta   90.00
_cell.angle_gamma   90.00
#
_symmetry.space_group_name_H-M   'P 1'
#
loop_
_entity.id
_entity.type
_entity.pdbx_description
1 polymer ?
#
loop_
_entity_poly.entity_id
_entity_poly.type
_entity_poly.pdbx_seq_one_letter_code
_entity_poly.pdbx_strand_id
1 'polypeptide(L)'
;MESNQLLHLDIRTDPYWDIPQAIPVTTMLSLFERSGCCLQVLSLVGIAPPADDLSNLLQAMPSLERLSLFFKMRWMDAAFMDDIFNRIFRTIPGGDVVSLEGATPKPFLPNLQILDCRAQNHQLVTPFSWDRIPQHYRQGHRRSLTLKSSASTIHIKIGTALELVQLVDEGVDLQIVDKETGLDFLEKLRNLTSKQLADMEFRTARRT
;
A
#
# COMPACT_ATOMS: atom_id res chain seq x y z
N MET A 1 -30.56 -8.24 15.39
CA MET A 1 -29.61 -7.46 14.56
C MET A 1 -28.54 -6.94 15.50
N GLU A 2 -27.44 -7.67 15.65
CA GLU A 2 -26.30 -7.20 16.41
C GLU A 2 -25.63 -6.08 15.63
N SER A 3 -25.51 -4.90 16.25
CA SER A 3 -24.77 -3.79 15.65
C SER A 3 -23.29 -4.14 15.68
N ASN A 4 -22.73 -4.53 14.53
CA ASN A 4 -21.28 -4.66 14.39
C ASN A 4 -20.66 -3.30 14.68
N GLN A 5 -20.03 -3.16 15.84
CA GLN A 5 -19.31 -1.95 16.20
C GLN A 5 -18.08 -1.84 15.31
N LEU A 6 -18.06 -0.83 14.44
CA LEU A 6 -16.88 -0.44 13.66
C LEU A 6 -15.78 -0.02 14.61
N LEU A 7 -14.72 -0.82 14.72
CA LEU A 7 -13.51 -0.41 15.43
C LEU A 7 -12.53 0.26 14.48
N HIS A 8 -12.12 1.47 14.87
CA HIS A 8 -11.05 2.23 14.25
C HIS A 8 -9.89 2.32 15.24
N LEU A 9 -8.74 1.76 14.85
CA LEU A 9 -7.51 1.85 15.63
C LEU A 9 -6.50 2.74 14.91
N ASP A 10 -6.13 3.84 15.55
CA ASP A 10 -5.10 4.77 15.08
C ASP A 10 -3.95 4.78 16.09
N ILE A 11 -2.79 4.27 15.69
CA ILE A 11 -1.58 4.24 16.51
C ILE A 11 -0.61 5.26 15.95
N ARG A 12 -0.30 6.26 16.79
CA ARG A 12 0.63 7.33 16.46
C ARG A 12 1.82 7.28 17.41
N THR A 13 3.02 7.27 16.87
CA THR A 13 4.22 7.57 17.64
C THR A 13 4.46 9.07 17.60
N ASP A 14 4.98 9.61 18.69
CA ASP A 14 5.32 11.02 18.79
C ASP A 14 6.40 11.36 17.72
N PRO A 15 6.17 12.40 16.90
CA PRO A 15 7.06 12.76 15.81
C PRO A 15 8.48 13.12 16.26
N TYR A 16 8.68 13.51 17.53
CA TYR A 16 9.95 14.04 18.04
C TYR A 16 10.95 12.98 18.48
N TRP A 17 10.55 11.70 18.59
CA TRP A 17 11.47 10.63 18.96
C TRP A 17 12.03 9.95 17.70
N ASP A 18 13.36 9.97 17.59
CA ASP A 18 14.14 9.26 16.56
C ASP A 18 14.22 7.75 16.78
N ILE A 19 13.72 7.26 17.92
CA ILE A 19 13.72 5.85 18.25
C ILE A 19 12.41 5.23 17.73
N PRO A 20 12.48 4.29 16.78
CA PRO A 20 11.30 3.55 16.37
C PRO A 20 10.74 2.79 17.56
N GLN A 21 9.48 3.03 17.89
CA GLN A 21 8.76 2.14 18.79
C GLN A 21 8.29 0.93 17.97
N ALA A 22 8.58 -0.27 18.46
CA ALA A 22 8.03 -1.48 17.86
C ALA A 22 6.51 -1.51 18.05
N ILE A 23 5.76 -2.06 17.08
CA ILE A 23 4.34 -2.33 17.27
C ILE A 23 4.21 -3.39 18.37
N PRO A 24 3.40 -3.19 19.41
CA PRO A 24 3.14 -4.21 20.41
C PRO A 24 2.18 -5.28 19.84
N VAL A 25 2.60 -6.00 18.80
CA VAL A 25 1.76 -6.93 18.02
C VAL A 25 1.09 -7.95 18.92
N THR A 26 1.82 -8.59 19.82
CA THR A 26 1.25 -9.57 20.76
C THR A 26 0.14 -8.98 21.62
N THR A 27 0.31 -7.74 22.11
CA THR A 27 -0.72 -7.06 22.91
C THR A 27 -1.94 -6.71 22.06
N MET A 28 -1.73 -6.24 20.83
CA MET A 28 -2.83 -5.94 19.90
C MET A 28 -3.62 -7.19 19.55
N LEU A 29 -2.94 -8.28 19.19
CA LEU A 29 -3.58 -9.57 18.89
C LEU A 29 -4.40 -10.08 20.09
N SER A 30 -3.82 -10.07 21.29
CA SER A 30 -4.54 -10.46 22.51
C SER A 30 -5.76 -9.58 22.77
N LEU A 31 -5.68 -8.27 22.48
CA LEU A 31 -6.82 -7.37 22.60
C LEU A 31 -7.94 -7.73 21.60
N PHE A 32 -7.61 -8.05 20.35
CA PHE A 32 -8.60 -8.45 19.35
C PHE A 32 -9.24 -9.79 19.70
N GLU A 33 -8.45 -10.78 20.12
CA GLU A 33 -8.95 -12.08 20.56
C GLU A 33 -9.92 -11.94 21.73
N ARG A 34 -9.57 -11.13 22.74
CA ARG A 34 -10.40 -10.95 23.95
C ARG A 34 -11.64 -10.10 23.72
N SER A 35 -11.56 -9.11 22.83
CA SER A 35 -12.69 -8.22 22.53
C SER A 35 -13.70 -8.86 21.59
N GLY A 36 -13.32 -9.91 20.84
CA GLY A 36 -14.16 -10.53 19.82
C GLY A 36 -14.54 -9.56 18.69
N CYS A 37 -13.90 -8.40 18.62
CA CYS A 37 -14.25 -7.34 17.69
C CYS A 37 -13.50 -7.50 16.37
N CYS A 38 -14.18 -7.18 15.28
CA CYS A 38 -13.61 -7.16 13.94
C CYS A 38 -13.05 -5.76 13.64
N LEU A 39 -11.73 -5.63 13.53
CA LEU A 39 -11.11 -4.37 13.14
C LEU A 39 -11.29 -4.13 11.64
N GLN A 40 -11.93 -3.02 11.27
CA GLN A 40 -12.13 -2.63 9.88
C GLN A 40 -11.15 -1.55 9.41
N VAL A 41 -10.66 -0.71 10.33
CA VAL A 41 -9.73 0.38 10.01
C VAL A 41 -8.50 0.32 10.90
N LEU A 42 -7.33 0.19 10.27
CA LEU A 42 -6.03 0.25 10.92
C LEU A 42 -5.20 1.40 10.33
N SER A 43 -4.81 2.33 11.17
CA SER A 43 -3.90 3.43 10.85
C SER A 43 -2.63 3.32 11.70
N LEU A 44 -1.47 3.20 11.04
CA LEU A 44 -0.16 3.12 11.67
C LEU A 44 0.67 4.31 11.23
N VAL A 45 0.99 5.20 12.17
CA VAL A 45 1.74 6.44 11.89
C VAL A 45 3.03 6.48 12.68
N GLY A 46 4.14 6.62 11.96
CA GLY A 46 5.48 6.74 12.52
C GLY A 46 6.01 5.44 13.13
N ILE A 47 5.44 4.29 12.76
CA ILE A 47 5.84 3.00 13.30
C ILE A 47 6.58 2.20 12.26
N ALA A 48 7.70 1.60 12.65
CA ALA A 48 8.44 0.64 11.85
C ALA A 48 8.44 -0.73 12.52
N PRO A 49 7.39 -1.53 12.30
CA PRO A 49 7.46 -2.92 12.69
C PRO A 49 8.54 -3.64 11.87
N PRO A 50 9.21 -4.64 12.43
CA PRO A 50 9.81 -5.69 11.63
C PRO A 50 8.78 -6.20 10.61
N ALA A 51 9.25 -6.52 9.41
CA ALA A 51 8.40 -6.99 8.31
C ALA A 51 7.42 -8.11 8.75
N ASP A 52 7.94 -9.08 9.49
CA ASP A 52 7.20 -10.25 9.94
C ASP A 52 6.08 -9.90 10.93
N ASP A 53 6.32 -8.93 11.81
CA ASP A 53 5.36 -8.52 12.84
C ASP A 53 4.11 -7.87 12.25
N LEU A 54 4.29 -6.97 11.28
CA LEU A 54 3.15 -6.37 10.59
C LEU A 54 2.42 -7.38 9.72
N SER A 55 3.15 -8.26 9.04
CA SER A 55 2.57 -9.37 8.29
C SER A 55 1.68 -10.24 9.17
N ASN A 56 2.16 -10.64 10.35
CA ASN A 56 1.41 -11.46 11.30
C ASN A 56 0.18 -10.73 11.83
N LEU A 57 0.33 -9.43 12.14
CA LEU A 57 -0.78 -8.59 12.57
C LEU A 57 -1.88 -8.50 11.50
N LEU A 58 -1.51 -8.24 10.24
CA LEU A 58 -2.45 -8.13 9.13
C LEU A 58 -3.14 -9.47 8.82
N GLN A 59 -2.43 -10.60 8.95
CA GLN A 59 -3.04 -11.94 8.79
C GLN A 59 -4.15 -12.22 9.81
N ALA A 60 -4.01 -11.70 11.03
CA ALA A 60 -5.02 -11.84 12.08
C ALA A 60 -6.26 -10.95 11.87
N MET A 61 -6.26 -10.08 10.87
CA MET A 61 -7.32 -9.09 10.61
C MET A 61 -7.99 -9.30 9.24
N PRO A 62 -8.66 -10.43 8.98
CA PRO A 62 -9.31 -10.68 7.70
C PRO A 62 -10.47 -9.73 7.39
N SER A 63 -11.04 -9.07 8.40
CA SER A 63 -12.12 -8.07 8.29
C SER A 63 -11.63 -6.66 7.96
N LEU A 64 -10.32 -6.46 7.83
CA LEU A 64 -9.76 -5.14 7.56
C LEU A 64 -10.20 -4.61 6.19
N GLU A 65 -10.84 -3.43 6.18
CA GLU A 65 -11.33 -2.74 4.99
C GLU A 65 -10.40 -1.59 4.58
N ARG A 66 -9.80 -0.92 5.58
CA ARG A 66 -8.89 0.20 5.35
C ARG A 66 -7.59 0.02 6.13
N LEU A 67 -6.50 0.04 5.39
CA LEU A 67 -5.14 0.04 5.92
C LEU A 67 -4.49 1.37 5.54
N SER A 68 -3.99 2.10 6.54
CA SER A 68 -3.24 3.33 6.32
C SER A 68 -1.91 3.26 7.03
N LEU A 69 -0.83 3.43 6.28
CA LEU A 69 0.52 3.24 6.73
C LEU A 69 1.34 4.47 6.39
N PHE A 70 1.79 5.18 7.43
CA PHE A 70 2.54 6.41 7.32
C PHE A 70 3.90 6.24 7.99
N PHE A 71 4.95 6.05 7.19
CA PHE A 71 6.26 5.66 7.69
C PHE A 71 7.27 6.82 7.72
N LYS A 72 8.16 6.80 8.72
CA LYS A 72 9.41 7.59 8.71
C LYS A 72 10.44 6.85 7.84
N MET A 73 11.20 7.60 7.02
CA MET A 73 11.98 7.04 5.90
C MET A 73 13.07 6.04 6.24
N ARG A 74 13.62 6.04 7.45
CA ARG A 74 14.75 5.18 7.80
C ARG A 74 14.40 3.69 7.86
N TRP A 75 13.12 3.34 7.82
CA TRP A 75 12.68 2.04 8.31
C TRP A 75 11.78 1.28 7.35
N MET A 76 11.55 1.85 6.16
CA MET A 76 10.73 1.23 5.13
C MET A 76 11.64 0.67 4.04
N ASP A 77 11.73 -0.66 4.00
CA ASP A 77 12.26 -1.37 2.84
C ASP A 77 11.16 -1.47 1.78
N ALA A 78 11.43 -0.98 0.58
CA ALA A 78 10.50 -1.12 -0.55
C ALA A 78 10.16 -2.59 -0.82
N ALA A 79 11.12 -3.50 -0.62
CA ALA A 79 10.91 -4.94 -0.81
C ALA A 79 9.86 -5.50 0.16
N PHE A 80 9.77 -4.95 1.37
CA PHE A 80 8.77 -5.37 2.35
C PHE A 80 7.35 -4.99 1.92
N MET A 81 7.15 -3.74 1.49
CA MET A 81 5.84 -3.35 0.97
C MET A 81 5.50 -4.07 -0.32
N ASP A 82 6.49 -4.31 -1.19
CA ASP A 82 6.30 -5.12 -2.39
C ASP A 82 5.84 -6.55 -2.03
N ASP A 83 6.33 -7.16 -0.94
CA ASP A 83 5.80 -8.44 -0.44
C ASP A 83 4.34 -8.33 0.02
N ILE A 84 3.98 -7.28 0.77
CA ILE A 84 2.59 -7.02 1.14
C ILE A 84 1.72 -6.89 -0.12
N PHE A 85 2.16 -6.13 -1.13
CA PHE A 85 1.45 -6.00 -2.41
C PHE A 85 1.30 -7.34 -3.10
N ASN A 86 2.39 -8.10 -3.23
CA ASN A 86 2.37 -9.44 -3.82
C ASN A 86 1.30 -10.30 -3.14
N ARG A 87 1.19 -10.25 -1.81
CA ARG A 87 0.23 -11.05 -1.05
C ARG A 87 -1.21 -10.57 -1.19
N ILE A 88 -1.45 -9.25 -1.21
CA ILE A 88 -2.78 -8.66 -1.42
C ILE A 88 -3.32 -9.02 -2.80
N PHE A 89 -2.45 -8.98 -3.81
CA PHE A 89 -2.79 -9.25 -5.21
C PHE A 89 -2.67 -10.72 -5.60
N ARG A 90 -2.03 -11.58 -4.81
CA ARG A 90 -1.89 -13.02 -5.12
C ARG A 90 -3.25 -13.67 -5.30
N THR A 91 -3.55 -14.11 -6.52
CA THR A 91 -4.67 -15.04 -6.73
C THR A 91 -4.36 -16.36 -6.06
N ILE A 92 -5.37 -16.93 -5.39
CA ILE A 92 -5.37 -18.36 -5.12
C ILE A 92 -5.60 -19.01 -6.49
N PRO A 93 -4.65 -19.79 -7.03
CA PRO A 93 -4.84 -20.45 -8.31
C PRO A 93 -6.16 -21.23 -8.27
N GLY A 94 -7.02 -21.00 -9.26
CA GLY A 94 -8.31 -21.66 -9.35
C GLY A 94 -8.14 -23.18 -9.28
N GLY A 95 -8.51 -23.76 -8.14
CA GLY A 95 -9.61 -24.71 -8.04
C GLY A 95 -9.58 -26.05 -8.77
N ASP A 96 -8.55 -26.42 -9.56
CA ASP A 96 -8.55 -27.71 -10.27
C ASP A 96 -7.55 -28.74 -9.72
N VAL A 97 -6.71 -28.36 -8.76
CA VAL A 97 -5.92 -29.35 -8.02
C VAL A 97 -6.74 -29.74 -6.79
N VAL A 98 -7.42 -30.87 -6.89
CA VAL A 98 -7.99 -31.62 -5.76
C VAL A 98 -6.84 -31.96 -4.83
N SER A 99 -6.43 -31.01 -3.99
CA SER A 99 -5.48 -31.24 -2.93
C SER A 99 -6.23 -32.00 -1.86
N LEU A 100 -6.16 -33.32 -2.00
CA LEU A 100 -6.58 -34.29 -1.01
C LEU A 100 -5.75 -33.98 0.26
N GLU A 101 -6.42 -33.48 1.29
CA GLU A 101 -5.90 -33.04 2.60
C GLU A 101 -5.46 -31.57 2.74
N GLY A 102 -6.33 -30.78 3.38
CA GLY A 102 -5.92 -29.90 4.49
C GLY A 102 -5.81 -28.40 4.22
N ALA A 103 -6.95 -27.71 4.21
CA ALA A 103 -7.14 -26.24 4.26
C ALA A 103 -6.67 -25.44 3.03
N THR A 104 -7.64 -24.94 2.26
CA THR A 104 -7.39 -23.92 1.24
C THR A 104 -6.77 -22.67 1.89
N PRO A 105 -5.65 -22.15 1.37
CA PRO A 105 -5.06 -20.92 1.89
C PRO A 105 -6.09 -19.80 1.84
N LYS A 106 -6.38 -19.16 2.97
CA LYS A 106 -7.28 -18.00 2.99
C LYS A 106 -6.61 -16.83 2.25
N PRO A 107 -7.36 -16.06 1.42
CA PRO A 107 -6.81 -14.87 0.79
C PRO A 107 -6.27 -13.90 1.84
N PHE A 108 -5.18 -13.19 1.53
CA PHE A 108 -4.61 -12.19 2.42
C PHE A 108 -5.46 -10.91 2.37
N LEU A 109 -5.97 -10.48 3.53
CA LEU A 109 -6.83 -9.31 3.70
C LEU A 109 -7.99 -9.28 2.68
N PRO A 110 -8.92 -10.24 2.66
CA PRO A 110 -9.92 -10.39 1.59
C PRO A 110 -10.90 -9.21 1.47
N ASN A 111 -11.09 -8.42 2.54
CA ASN A 111 -12.03 -7.31 2.59
C ASN A 111 -11.39 -5.93 2.40
N LEU A 112 -10.07 -5.87 2.23
CA LEU A 112 -9.36 -4.60 2.01
C LEU A 112 -9.88 -3.88 0.75
N GLN A 113 -10.31 -2.65 0.95
CA GLN A 113 -10.84 -1.72 -0.05
C GLN A 113 -9.94 -0.49 -0.21
N ILE A 114 -9.26 -0.04 0.85
CA ILE A 114 -8.38 1.14 0.80
C ILE A 114 -7.01 0.80 1.38
N LEU A 115 -5.96 1.03 0.59
CA LEU A 115 -4.58 0.99 1.03
C LEU A 115 -3.96 2.37 0.85
N ASP A 116 -3.66 3.07 1.95
CA ASP A 116 -3.01 4.39 1.94
C ASP A 116 -1.58 4.25 2.46
N CYS A 117 -0.59 4.37 1.59
CA CYS A 117 0.82 4.18 1.92
C CYS A 117 1.59 5.47 1.68
N ARG A 118 2.07 6.12 2.74
CA ARG A 118 2.83 7.37 2.63
C ARG A 118 4.15 7.29 3.38
N ALA A 119 5.15 7.95 2.83
CA ALA A 119 6.44 8.17 3.50
C ALA A 119 6.58 9.65 3.82
N GLN A 120 6.95 9.99 5.06
CA GLN A 120 6.99 11.38 5.53
C GLN A 120 8.08 12.22 4.85
N ASN A 121 9.26 11.66 4.61
CA ASN A 121 10.37 12.43 4.03
C ASN A 121 10.33 12.43 2.50
N HIS A 122 10.99 13.43 1.90
CA HIS A 122 10.74 13.79 0.50
C HIS A 122 11.74 13.20 -0.50
N GLN A 123 12.94 12.77 -0.07
CA GLN A 123 14.07 12.83 -1.01
C GLN A 123 14.64 11.49 -1.51
N LEU A 124 14.48 10.36 -0.82
CA LEU A 124 15.32 9.19 -1.16
C LEU A 124 14.66 7.81 -1.14
N VAL A 125 13.44 7.65 -0.62
CA VAL A 125 12.86 6.31 -0.46
C VAL A 125 11.43 6.28 -1.02
N THR A 126 11.16 5.30 -1.88
CA THR A 126 9.80 5.00 -2.31
C THR A 126 9.17 4.03 -1.32
N PRO A 127 7.88 4.18 -1.00
CA PRO A 127 7.22 3.23 -0.10
C PRO A 127 7.16 1.82 -0.68
N PHE A 128 7.24 1.69 -2.01
CA PHE A 128 7.23 0.43 -2.76
C PHE A 128 7.75 0.70 -4.18
N SER A 129 7.89 -0.35 -4.98
CA SER A 129 8.33 -0.26 -6.38
C SER A 129 7.15 0.07 -7.30
N TRP A 130 7.14 1.27 -7.90
CA TRP A 130 6.03 1.77 -8.72
C TRP A 130 5.73 0.92 -9.96
N ASP A 131 6.74 0.24 -10.51
CA ASP A 131 6.62 -0.64 -11.67
C ASP A 131 5.91 -1.97 -11.35
N ARG A 132 5.75 -2.32 -10.07
CA ARG A 132 5.01 -3.51 -9.65
C ARG A 132 3.50 -3.34 -9.77
N ILE A 133 2.98 -2.14 -9.57
CA ILE A 133 1.53 -1.89 -9.61
C ILE A 133 0.94 -2.30 -10.96
N PRO A 134 1.43 -1.82 -12.12
CA PRO A 134 0.91 -2.27 -13.41
C PRO A 134 1.02 -3.78 -13.63
N GLN A 135 2.10 -4.41 -13.16
CA GLN A 135 2.29 -5.86 -13.28
C GLN A 135 1.18 -6.63 -12.55
N HIS A 136 0.84 -6.23 -11.33
CA HIS A 136 -0.22 -6.86 -10.54
C HIS A 136 -1.58 -6.79 -11.24
N TYR A 137 -1.99 -5.62 -11.71
CA TYR A 137 -3.29 -5.45 -12.37
C TYR A 137 -3.38 -6.18 -13.72
N ARG A 138 -2.29 -6.22 -14.50
CA ARG A 138 -2.28 -6.90 -15.81
C ARG A 138 -2.29 -8.42 -15.71
N GLN A 139 -1.81 -8.98 -14.61
CA GLN A 139 -1.85 -10.43 -14.37
C GLN A 139 -3.25 -10.98 -14.03
N GLY A 140 -4.32 -10.19 -14.26
CA GLY A 140 -5.70 -10.61 -14.00
C GLY A 140 -6.14 -10.45 -12.55
N HIS A 141 -5.30 -9.89 -11.67
CA HIS A 141 -5.59 -9.65 -10.26
C HIS A 141 -6.43 -8.38 -10.05
N ARG A 142 -7.55 -8.26 -10.79
CA ARG A 142 -8.44 -7.10 -10.69
C ARG A 142 -9.24 -7.19 -9.39
N ARG A 143 -8.71 -6.53 -8.37
CA ARG A 143 -9.36 -6.33 -7.09
C ARG A 143 -9.88 -4.90 -7.00
N SER A 144 -11.08 -4.71 -6.45
CA SER A 144 -11.60 -3.39 -6.11
C SER A 144 -10.85 -2.84 -4.90
N LEU A 145 -9.67 -2.28 -5.14
CA LEU A 145 -8.77 -1.69 -4.15
C LEU A 145 -8.41 -0.27 -4.59
N THR A 146 -8.73 0.71 -3.75
CA THR A 146 -8.24 2.08 -3.85
C THR A 146 -6.83 2.14 -3.29
N LEU A 147 -5.85 2.40 -4.15
CA LEU A 147 -4.47 2.63 -3.73
C LEU A 147 -4.19 4.12 -3.62
N LYS A 148 -3.84 4.60 -2.44
CA LYS A 148 -3.43 5.98 -2.17
C LYS A 148 -1.96 6.02 -1.79
N SER A 149 -1.21 6.94 -2.37
CA SER A 149 0.20 7.12 -2.05
C SER A 149 0.67 8.53 -2.36
N SER A 150 1.91 8.82 -2.01
CA SER A 150 2.59 10.07 -2.35
C SER A 150 3.98 9.79 -2.92
N ALA A 151 4.32 10.47 -4.00
CA ALA A 151 5.61 10.32 -4.67
C ALA A 151 6.21 11.68 -5.06
N SER A 152 7.54 11.75 -5.06
CA SER A 152 8.23 12.76 -5.88
C SER A 152 8.31 12.25 -7.31
N THR A 153 8.22 13.15 -8.28
CA THR A 153 8.25 12.81 -9.70
C THR A 153 9.55 12.12 -10.12
N ILE A 154 10.64 12.30 -9.37
CA ILE A 154 11.93 11.65 -9.64
C ILE A 154 11.91 10.14 -9.38
N HIS A 155 10.95 9.67 -8.58
CA HIS A 155 10.87 8.27 -8.15
C HIS A 155 10.07 7.38 -9.12
N ILE A 156 9.35 7.98 -10.06
CA ILE A 156 8.50 7.26 -11.01
C ILE A 156 9.10 7.47 -12.40
N LYS A 157 9.57 6.38 -13.02
CA LYS A 157 10.03 6.42 -14.41
C LYS A 157 8.87 6.83 -15.32
N ILE A 158 9.16 7.57 -16.38
CA ILE A 158 8.15 8.05 -17.32
C ILE A 158 7.26 6.94 -17.88
N GLY A 159 7.87 5.82 -18.32
CA GLY A 159 7.13 4.66 -18.83
C GLY A 159 6.17 4.11 -17.79
N THR A 160 6.64 3.90 -16.56
CA THR A 160 5.79 3.49 -15.43
C THR A 160 4.67 4.49 -15.17
N ALA A 161 4.95 5.80 -15.22
CA ALA A 161 3.94 6.83 -14.99
C ALA A 161 2.82 6.79 -16.05
N LEU A 162 3.18 6.61 -17.33
CA LEU A 162 2.22 6.45 -18.42
C LEU A 162 1.37 5.19 -18.25
N GLU A 163 1.99 4.09 -17.82
CA GLU A 163 1.26 2.86 -17.52
C GLU A 163 0.26 3.04 -16.37
N LEU A 164 0.63 3.79 -15.32
CA LEU A 164 -0.28 4.11 -14.21
C LEU A 164 -1.45 4.99 -14.66
N VAL A 165 -1.23 5.96 -15.55
CA VAL A 165 -2.30 6.77 -16.15
C VAL A 165 -3.29 5.86 -16.90
N GLN A 166 -2.77 4.93 -17.71
CA GLN A 166 -3.59 3.97 -18.46
C GLN A 166 -4.44 3.10 -17.52
N LEU A 167 -3.89 2.60 -16.41
CA LEU A 167 -4.66 1.81 -15.44
C LEU A 167 -5.85 2.60 -14.88
N VAL A 168 -5.67 3.88 -14.58
CA VAL A 168 -6.77 4.73 -14.08
C VAL A 168 -7.82 4.94 -15.17
N ASP A 169 -7.41 5.10 -16.43
CA ASP A 169 -8.34 5.17 -17.56
C ASP A 169 -9.11 3.85 -17.77
N GLU A 170 -8.51 2.72 -17.40
CA GLU A 170 -9.16 1.39 -17.35
C GLU A 170 -10.06 1.19 -16.12
N GLY A 171 -10.19 2.20 -15.25
CA GLY A 171 -11.08 2.20 -14.08
C GLY A 171 -10.44 1.75 -12.77
N VAL A 172 -9.11 1.65 -12.70
CA VAL A 172 -8.40 1.39 -11.44
C VAL A 172 -8.43 2.65 -10.56
N ASP A 173 -8.84 2.50 -9.30
CA ASP A 173 -8.80 3.61 -8.33
C ASP A 173 -7.40 3.76 -7.73
N LEU A 174 -6.59 4.61 -8.36
CA LEU A 174 -5.23 4.93 -7.95
C LEU A 174 -5.09 6.45 -7.78
N GLN A 175 -4.64 6.85 -6.59
CA GLN A 175 -4.46 8.25 -6.20
C GLN A 175 -3.00 8.46 -5.79
N ILE A 176 -2.28 9.29 -6.54
CA ILE A 176 -0.87 9.61 -6.26
C ILE A 176 -0.76 11.12 -6.06
N VAL A 177 -0.43 11.52 -4.84
CA VAL A 177 -0.16 12.93 -4.53
C VAL A 177 1.30 13.24 -4.82
N ASP A 178 1.54 14.24 -5.67
CA ASP A 178 2.87 14.79 -5.92
C ASP A 178 3.37 15.47 -4.64
N LYS A 179 4.49 15.00 -4.08
CA LYS A 179 5.03 15.47 -2.81
C LYS A 179 5.54 16.92 -2.84
N GLU A 180 5.85 17.46 -4.01
CA GLU A 180 6.40 18.81 -4.17
C GLU A 180 5.27 19.83 -4.31
N THR A 181 4.19 19.46 -4.98
CA THR A 181 3.09 20.38 -5.31
C THR A 181 1.81 20.12 -4.51
N GLY A 182 1.65 18.93 -3.92
CA GLY A 182 0.43 18.49 -3.26
C GLY A 182 -0.73 18.18 -4.20
N LEU A 183 -0.50 18.22 -5.52
CA LEU A 183 -1.51 17.98 -6.56
C LEU A 183 -1.58 16.51 -6.95
N ASP A 184 -2.64 16.12 -7.66
CA ASP A 184 -2.74 14.80 -8.27
C ASP A 184 -1.68 14.65 -9.38
N PHE A 185 -0.75 13.72 -9.17
CA PHE A 185 0.36 13.46 -10.09
C PHE A 185 -0.12 12.91 -11.43
N LEU A 186 -1.14 12.04 -11.44
CA LEU A 186 -1.64 11.40 -12.67
C LEU A 186 -2.48 12.38 -13.50
N GLU A 187 -3.29 13.22 -12.85
CA GLU A 187 -4.01 14.30 -13.53
C GLU A 187 -3.05 15.31 -14.16
N LYS A 188 -2.00 15.70 -13.42
CA LYS A 188 -0.94 16.56 -13.94
C LYS A 188 -0.29 15.97 -15.20
N LEU A 189 -0.04 14.65 -15.22
CA LEU A 189 0.52 13.95 -16.38
C LEU A 189 -0.42 13.92 -17.58
N ARG A 190 -1.71 13.65 -17.37
CA ARG A 190 -2.73 13.67 -18.45
C ARG A 190 -2.80 15.00 -19.17
N ASN A 191 -2.55 16.09 -18.44
CA ASN A 191 -2.57 17.44 -18.97
C ASN A 191 -1.25 17.87 -19.64
N LEU A 192 -0.21 17.03 -19.67
CA LEU A 192 1.05 17.35 -20.35
C LEU A 192 0.94 17.14 -21.86
N THR A 193 1.44 18.11 -22.62
CA THR A 193 1.69 17.96 -24.06
C THR A 193 2.89 17.04 -24.31
N SER A 194 2.97 16.41 -25.50
CA SER A 194 4.11 15.55 -25.88
C SER A 194 5.46 16.26 -25.76
N LYS A 195 5.51 17.58 -26.00
CA LYS A 195 6.71 18.40 -25.81
C LYS A 195 7.14 18.48 -24.34
N GLN A 196 6.19 18.68 -23.43
CA GLN A 196 6.46 18.73 -22.00
C GLN A 196 6.87 17.36 -21.44
N LEU A 197 6.34 16.28 -22.02
CA LEU A 197 6.73 14.93 -21.69
C LEU A 197 8.21 14.70 -22.02
N ALA A 198 8.65 15.08 -23.23
CA ALA A 198 10.05 14.96 -23.65
C ALA A 198 11.01 15.78 -22.77
N ASP A 199 10.63 17.01 -22.39
CA ASP A 199 11.41 17.83 -21.47
C ASP A 199 11.55 17.18 -20.08
N MET A 200 10.51 16.47 -19.63
CA MET A 200 10.53 15.76 -18.34
C MET A 200 11.44 14.54 -18.38
N GLU A 201 11.43 13.76 -19.46
CA GLU A 201 12.37 12.64 -19.68
C GLU A 201 13.82 13.12 -19.61
N PHE A 202 14.11 14.23 -20.28
CA PHE A 202 15.45 14.80 -20.32
C PHE A 202 15.95 15.26 -18.94
N ARG A 203 15.06 15.79 -18.09
CA ARG A 203 15.39 16.18 -16.71
C ARG A 203 15.68 14.97 -15.82
N THR A 204 14.92 13.89 -15.98
CA THR A 204 15.13 12.66 -15.22
C THR A 204 16.47 12.02 -15.58
N ALA A 205 16.82 11.96 -16.86
CA ALA A 205 18.09 11.40 -17.33
C ALA A 205 19.34 12.17 -16.85
N ARG A 206 19.21 13.47 -16.53
CA ARG A 206 20.32 14.28 -16.00
C ARG A 206 20.58 14.10 -14.51
N ARG A 207 19.68 13.43 -13.78
CA ARG A 207 19.77 13.27 -12.31
C ARG A 207 20.24 11.87 -11.89
N THR A 208 20.32 10.93 -12.83
CA THR A 208 20.87 9.57 -12.66
C THR A 208 22.34 9.53 -13.05
#